data_AF-A0A1G8ETS5-F1
#
_entry.id   AF-A0A1G8ETS5-F1
#
_cell.length_a   1.000
_cell.length_b   1.000
_cell.length_c   1.000
_cell.angle_alpha   90.00
_cell.angle_beta   90.00
_cell.angle_gamma   90.00
#
_symmetry.space_group_name_H-M   'P 1'
#
loop_
_entity.id
_entity.type
_entity.pdbx_description
1 polymer ?
#
loop_
_entity_poly.entity_id
_entity_poly.type
_entity_poly.pdbx_seq_one_letter_code
_entity_poly.pdbx_strand_id
1 'polypeptide(L)'
;MAGSSVLIMRIGKMNKRITIQRLQTTVAGARLQETWTDVATRWAYFDNRQSLRIVIRYLSGIESGMRVLYGNKIFDVEEVKDIEERSKEVHLIVKEVDMHRFDVTVQIYRITEQKGSYNLVSASKQLIATVLGKPLFTDPTRSDTDGKPIEFKVAKKIAVPLDTDIRLGDEIHLGGRQYLVKEVVSCRHWLDVSFEAEVLGHDHH
;
A
#
# COMPACT_ATOMS: atom_id res chain seq x y z
N MET A 1 46.85 -7.75 12.06
CA MET A 1 45.98 -6.60 12.35
C MET A 1 45.38 -6.11 11.04
N ALA A 2 44.13 -6.48 10.74
CA ALA A 2 43.48 -6.06 9.51
C ALA A 2 43.06 -4.60 9.65
N GLY A 3 43.60 -3.74 8.79
CA GLY A 3 43.24 -2.32 8.73
C GLY A 3 41.77 -2.17 8.40
N SER A 4 41.00 -1.62 9.33
CA SER A 4 39.64 -1.17 9.06
C SER A 4 39.74 -0.01 8.06
N SER A 5 39.39 -0.29 6.80
CA SER A 5 39.34 0.73 5.76
C SER A 5 38.21 1.70 6.10
N VAL A 6 38.57 2.89 6.58
CA VAL A 6 37.65 4.04 6.63
C VAL A 6 37.31 4.38 5.19
N LEU A 7 36.12 3.95 4.73
CA LEU A 7 35.56 4.35 3.46
C LEU A 7 35.18 5.83 3.54
N ILE A 8 36.15 6.72 3.30
CA ILE A 8 35.85 8.12 2.99
C ILE A 8 34.96 8.11 1.75
N MET A 9 33.67 8.42 1.93
CA MET A 9 32.71 8.34 0.84
C MET A 9 32.99 9.46 -0.17
N ARG A 10 33.52 9.08 -1.33
CA ARG A 10 33.75 10.02 -2.43
C ARG A 10 32.41 10.46 -2.99
N ILE A 11 32.19 11.78 -3.10
CA ILE A 11 30.92 12.35 -3.54
C ILE A 11 30.44 11.81 -4.91
N GLY A 12 31.37 11.46 -5.80
CA GLY A 12 31.06 10.85 -7.11
C GLY A 12 30.41 9.45 -7.05
N LYS A 13 30.37 8.80 -5.88
CA LYS A 13 29.64 7.53 -5.71
C LYS A 13 28.14 7.71 -5.46
N MET A 14 27.69 8.90 -5.02
CA MET A 14 26.28 9.20 -4.81
C MET A 14 25.61 9.58 -6.14
N ASN A 15 25.20 8.57 -6.91
CA ASN A 15 24.67 8.76 -8.27
C ASN A 15 23.18 8.41 -8.40
N LYS A 16 22.49 8.07 -7.30
CA LYS A 16 21.06 7.73 -7.29
C LYS A 16 20.27 8.82 -6.60
N ARG A 17 19.22 9.34 -7.25
CA ARG A 17 18.33 10.35 -6.64
C ARG A 17 17.16 9.65 -5.98
N ILE A 18 17.01 9.83 -4.67
CA ILE A 18 15.98 9.21 -3.84
C ILE A 18 15.12 10.26 -3.16
N THR A 19 13.89 9.89 -2.81
CA THR A 19 13.01 10.71 -1.95
C THR A 19 12.70 9.94 -0.67
N ILE A 20 12.93 10.56 0.47
CA ILE A 20 12.62 10.01 1.79
C ILE A 20 11.25 10.54 2.18
N GLN A 21 10.37 9.65 2.62
CA GLN A 21 9.02 9.97 3.04
C GLN A 21 8.76 9.51 4.47
N ARG A 22 7.94 10.27 5.19
CA ARG A 22 7.45 9.96 6.53
C ARG A 22 5.95 9.68 6.46
N LEU A 23 5.49 8.70 7.23
CA LEU A 23 4.07 8.44 7.41
C LEU A 23 3.47 9.56 8.27
N GLN A 24 2.47 10.24 7.74
CA GLN A 24 1.71 11.25 8.43
C GLN A 24 0.29 10.75 8.65
N THR A 25 -0.11 10.66 9.91
CA THR A 25 -1.48 10.33 10.31
C THR A 25 -2.24 11.62 10.60
N THR A 26 -3.38 11.80 9.94
CA THR A 26 -4.27 12.94 10.12
C THR A 26 -5.65 12.46 10.56
N VAL A 27 -6.37 13.28 11.33
CA VAL A 27 -7.74 12.98 11.73
C VAL A 27 -8.69 13.64 10.73
N ALA A 28 -9.45 12.84 10.01
CA ALA A 28 -10.51 13.29 9.10
C ALA A 28 -11.87 12.87 9.67
N GLY A 29 -12.48 13.74 10.48
CA GLY A 29 -13.70 13.42 11.21
C GLY A 29 -13.47 12.34 12.26
N ALA A 30 -14.18 11.21 12.16
CA ALA A 30 -14.07 10.09 13.09
C ALA A 30 -13.01 9.04 12.69
N ARG A 31 -12.15 9.33 11.69
CA ARG A 31 -11.18 8.38 11.15
C ARG A 31 -9.76 8.92 11.16
N LEU A 32 -8.81 8.00 11.33
CA LEU A 32 -7.40 8.24 11.03
C LEU A 32 -7.18 8.02 9.54
N GLN A 33 -6.54 8.97 8.87
CA GLN A 33 -6.10 8.90 7.49
C GLN A 33 -4.58 8.97 7.46
N GLU A 34 -3.95 7.97 6.88
CA GLU A 34 -2.51 7.86 6.77
C GLU A 34 -2.06 8.22 5.36
N THR A 35 -1.05 9.08 5.26
CA THR A 35 -0.48 9.50 3.99
C THR A 35 1.03 9.59 4.09
N TRP A 36 1.73 9.24 3.02
CA TRP A 36 3.18 9.38 2.96
C TRP A 36 3.54 10.76 2.44
N THR A 37 4.35 11.49 3.20
CA THR A 37 4.75 12.87 2.88
C THR A 37 6.24 12.97 2.63
N ASP A 38 6.65 13.77 1.65
CA ASP A 38 8.04 13.99 1.29
C ASP A 38 8.77 14.77 2.39
N VAL A 39 9.84 14.17 2.93
CA VAL A 39 10.74 14.81 3.91
C VAL A 39 11.93 15.45 3.19
N ALA A 40 12.55 14.71 2.26
CA ALA A 40 13.71 15.20 1.53
C ALA A 40 13.99 14.39 0.26
N THR A 41 14.48 15.07 -0.76
CA THR A 41 15.12 14.45 -1.94
C THR A 41 16.64 14.60 -1.85
N ARG A 42 17.39 13.51 -2.01
CA ARG A 42 18.85 13.47 -1.87
C ARG A 42 19.51 12.55 -2.89
N TRP A 43 20.78 12.83 -3.15
CA TRP A 43 21.66 11.87 -3.83
C TRP A 43 22.13 10.82 -2.84
N ALA A 44 22.18 9.58 -3.29
CA ALA A 44 22.47 8.40 -2.49
C ALA A 44 23.37 7.42 -3.23
N TYR A 45 24.04 6.59 -2.46
CA TYR A 45 24.80 5.43 -2.90
C TYR A 45 24.10 4.17 -2.36
N PHE A 46 23.94 3.16 -3.21
CA PHE A 46 23.35 1.88 -2.82
C PHE A 46 24.48 0.87 -2.63
N ASP A 47 24.56 0.28 -1.44
CA ASP A 47 25.46 -0.82 -1.12
C ASP A 47 24.63 -2.07 -0.84
N ASN A 48 24.90 -3.16 -1.56
CA ASN A 48 24.14 -4.41 -1.49
C ASN A 48 25.00 -5.61 -1.11
N ARG A 49 26.18 -5.39 -0.52
CA ARG A 49 27.15 -6.46 -0.22
C ARG A 49 26.74 -7.42 0.90
N GLN A 50 25.88 -7.00 1.84
CA GLN A 50 25.46 -7.81 3.00
C GLN A 50 23.97 -7.65 3.31
N SER A 51 23.53 -6.40 3.47
CA SER A 51 22.13 -5.99 3.54
C SER A 51 21.93 -4.86 2.54
N LEU A 52 20.69 -4.65 2.10
CA LEU A 52 20.39 -3.52 1.23
C LEU A 52 20.53 -2.24 2.06
N ARG A 53 21.54 -1.45 1.72
CA ARG A 53 21.91 -0.23 2.43
C ARG A 53 21.90 0.95 1.48
N ILE A 54 21.30 2.04 1.93
CA ILE A 54 21.29 3.31 1.23
C ILE A 54 22.09 4.31 2.04
N VAL A 55 23.14 4.86 1.45
CA VAL A 55 24.02 5.83 2.10
C VAL A 55 23.79 7.21 1.52
N ILE A 56 23.56 8.19 2.40
CA ILE A 56 23.34 9.60 2.06
C ILE A 56 24.25 10.50 2.88
N ARG A 57 24.38 11.75 2.45
CA ARG A 57 24.91 12.81 3.33
C ARG A 57 24.01 12.95 4.55
N TYR A 58 24.61 13.32 5.68
CA TYR A 58 23.88 13.48 6.93
C TYR A 58 22.64 14.37 6.76
N LEU A 59 21.53 13.88 7.31
CA LEU A 59 20.25 14.55 7.34
C LEU A 59 19.61 14.18 8.67
N SER A 60 19.43 15.18 9.52
CA SER A 60 18.78 15.04 10.82
C SER A 60 17.29 14.73 10.67
N GLY A 61 16.72 14.03 11.63
CA GLY A 61 15.27 13.75 11.68
C GLY A 61 14.81 12.60 10.77
N ILE A 62 15.73 11.79 10.26
CA ILE A 62 15.40 10.50 9.64
C ILE A 62 15.29 9.45 10.74
N GLU A 63 14.23 8.64 10.68
CA GLU A 63 13.87 7.65 11.69
C GLU A 63 13.57 6.31 11.02
N SER A 64 13.66 5.21 11.78
CA SER A 64 13.06 3.94 11.34
C SER A 64 11.54 4.12 11.22
N GLY A 65 10.89 3.34 10.35
CA GLY A 65 9.48 3.57 10.05
C GLY A 65 9.26 4.46 8.82
N MET A 66 10.25 5.27 8.43
CA MET A 66 10.22 6.01 7.16
C MET A 66 10.36 5.07 5.94
N ARG A 67 10.10 5.60 4.74
CA ARG A 67 10.36 4.89 3.49
C ARG A 67 11.19 5.72 2.52
N VAL A 68 11.83 5.04 1.58
CA VAL A 68 12.62 5.62 0.50
C VAL A 68 12.00 5.25 -0.85
N LEU A 69 11.73 6.26 -1.67
CA LEU A 69 11.35 6.11 -3.06
C LEU A 69 12.57 6.23 -3.98
N TYR A 70 12.71 5.30 -4.91
CA TYR A 70 13.73 5.36 -5.97
C TYR A 70 13.20 4.75 -7.26
N GLY A 71 12.91 5.59 -8.25
CA GLY A 71 12.22 5.17 -9.47
C GLY A 71 10.84 4.60 -9.13
N ASN A 72 10.60 3.33 -9.49
CA ASN A 72 9.38 2.59 -9.15
C ASN A 72 9.52 1.72 -7.89
N LYS A 73 10.65 1.79 -7.19
CA LYS A 73 10.92 0.99 -6.00
C LYS A 73 10.61 1.75 -4.72
N ILE A 74 10.07 1.03 -3.75
CA ILE A 74 9.89 1.50 -2.38
C ILE A 74 10.73 0.64 -1.45
N PHE A 75 11.41 1.31 -0.52
CA PHE A 75 12.20 0.66 0.51
C PHE A 75 11.75 1.13 1.89
N ASP A 76 11.50 0.20 2.79
CA ASP A 76 11.30 0.50 4.21
C ASP A 76 12.63 0.76 4.89
N VAL A 77 12.71 1.85 5.65
CA VAL A 77 13.82 2.10 6.56
C VAL A 77 13.59 1.29 7.83
N GLU A 78 14.45 0.28 8.03
CA GLU A 78 14.43 -0.59 9.22
C GLU A 78 15.35 -0.02 10.30
N GLU A 79 16.50 0.52 9.91
CA GLU A 79 17.49 1.07 10.84
C GLU A 79 18.19 2.30 10.25
N VAL A 80 18.51 3.27 11.11
CA VAL A 80 19.25 4.49 10.76
C VAL A 80 20.55 4.52 11.57
N LYS A 81 21.70 4.56 10.89
CA LYS A 81 23.02 4.62 11.54
C LYS A 81 23.76 5.90 11.15
N ASP A 82 24.09 6.73 12.14
CA ASP A 82 25.10 7.79 11.99
C ASP A 82 26.47 7.15 12.26
N ILE A 83 27.21 6.88 11.19
CA ILE A 83 28.51 6.22 11.31
C ILE A 83 29.56 7.22 11.81
N GLU A 84 30.33 6.78 12.82
CA GLU A 84 31.32 7.58 13.56
C GLU A 84 30.75 8.72 14.42
N GLU A 85 29.42 8.89 14.51
CA GLU A 85 28.75 10.00 15.25
C GLU A 85 29.28 11.40 14.86
N ARG A 86 29.88 11.51 13.68
CA ARG A 86 30.47 12.75 13.15
C ARG A 86 29.50 13.52 12.28
N SER A 87 28.27 13.03 12.12
CA SER A 87 27.21 13.65 11.33
C SER A 87 27.65 14.02 9.91
N LYS A 88 28.41 13.12 9.28
CA LYS A 88 28.87 13.27 7.88
C LYS A 88 27.97 12.53 6.91
N GLU A 89 27.57 11.32 7.27
CA GLU A 89 26.76 10.43 6.46
C GLU A 89 25.82 9.61 7.33
N VAL A 90 24.70 9.23 6.74
CA VAL A 90 23.71 8.36 7.37
C VAL A 90 23.58 7.11 6.51
N HIS A 91 23.65 5.96 7.17
CA HIS A 91 23.48 4.65 6.58
C HIS A 91 22.09 4.15 6.94
N LEU A 92 21.22 4.06 5.93
CA LEU A 92 19.89 3.51 6.06
C LEU A 92 19.97 2.02 5.73
N ILE A 93 19.65 1.16 6.70
CA ILE A 93 19.40 -0.25 6.44
C ILE A 93 17.94 -0.36 6.01
N VAL A 94 17.73 -0.95 4.84
CA VAL A 94 16.42 -0.94 4.20
C VAL A 94 16.00 -2.32 3.71
N LYS A 95 14.69 -2.50 3.58
CA LYS A 95 14.06 -3.66 2.95
C LYS A 95 13.22 -3.21 1.77
N GLU A 96 13.38 -3.87 0.62
CA GLU A 96 12.52 -3.59 -0.55
C GLU A 96 11.10 -4.08 -0.27
N VAL A 97 10.13 -3.20 -0.52
CA VAL A 97 8.70 -3.49 -0.44
C VAL A 97 8.23 -3.81 -1.85
N ASP A 98 7.75 -5.03 -2.08
CA ASP A 98 7.30 -5.49 -3.41
C ASP A 98 5.95 -4.86 -3.79
N MET A 99 6.02 -3.61 -4.23
CA MET A 99 4.90 -2.83 -4.74
C MET A 99 4.74 -2.90 -6.27
N HIS A 100 5.72 -3.46 -7.00
CA HIS A 100 5.77 -3.54 -8.48
C HIS A 100 4.65 -4.36 -9.14
N ARG A 101 3.65 -4.78 -8.38
CA ARG A 101 2.56 -5.64 -8.86
C ARG A 101 1.19 -5.09 -8.54
N PHE A 102 1.05 -3.78 -8.29
CA PHE A 102 -0.23 -3.12 -8.56
C PHE A 102 -0.41 -3.06 -10.08
N ASP A 103 -0.90 -4.15 -10.65
CA ASP A 103 -1.01 -4.35 -12.10
C ASP A 103 -2.46 -4.54 -12.55
N VAL A 104 -3.40 -4.66 -11.61
CA VAL A 104 -4.82 -4.80 -11.92
C VAL A 104 -5.55 -3.49 -11.70
N THR A 105 -6.25 -3.00 -12.72
CA THR A 105 -7.12 -1.84 -12.59
C THR A 105 -8.35 -2.18 -11.76
N VAL A 106 -8.59 -1.37 -10.73
CA VAL A 106 -9.73 -1.45 -9.82
C VAL A 106 -10.52 -0.17 -9.94
N GLN A 107 -11.82 -0.28 -10.21
CA GLN A 107 -12.73 0.86 -10.11
C GLN A 107 -13.55 0.73 -8.83
N ILE A 108 -13.64 1.82 -8.08
CA ILE A 108 -14.30 1.87 -6.79
C ILE A 108 -15.49 2.80 -6.90
N TYR A 109 -16.68 2.30 -6.58
CA TYR A 109 -17.93 3.03 -6.63
C TYR A 109 -18.51 3.19 -5.24
N ARG A 110 -19.01 4.38 -4.94
CA ARG A 110 -19.80 4.64 -3.74
C ARG A 110 -21.27 4.57 -4.07
N ILE A 111 -21.99 3.77 -3.31
CA ILE A 111 -23.45 3.70 -3.38
C ILE A 111 -23.99 4.63 -2.29
N THR A 112 -24.86 5.56 -2.69
CA THR A 112 -25.59 6.42 -1.75
C THR A 112 -27.07 6.32 -2.02
N GLU A 113 -27.87 6.32 -0.97
CA GLU A 113 -29.31 6.46 -1.09
C GLU A 113 -29.65 7.89 -1.49
N GLN A 114 -30.38 8.04 -2.58
CA GLN A 114 -31.08 9.27 -2.92
C GLN A 114 -32.55 9.11 -2.53
N LYS A 115 -33.01 10.03 -1.68
CA LYS A 115 -34.43 10.18 -1.38
C LYS A 115 -35.06 11.09 -2.43
N GLY A 116 -35.81 10.49 -3.36
CA GLY A 116 -36.58 11.21 -4.35
C GLY A 116 -37.85 11.84 -3.76
N SER A 117 -38.54 12.62 -4.58
CA SER A 117 -39.91 13.05 -4.32
C SER A 117 -40.81 11.83 -4.09
N TYR A 118 -41.79 11.96 -3.17
CA TYR A 118 -42.70 10.89 -2.72
C TYR A 118 -42.08 9.76 -1.87
N ASN A 119 -41.00 10.02 -1.12
CA ASN A 119 -40.33 9.02 -0.26
C ASN A 119 -39.81 7.78 -1.02
N LEU A 120 -39.63 7.87 -2.34
CA LEU A 120 -38.97 6.83 -3.11
C LEU A 120 -37.46 6.89 -2.83
N VAL A 121 -36.89 5.78 -2.37
CA VAL A 121 -35.44 5.65 -2.18
C VAL A 121 -34.87 4.95 -3.40
N SER A 122 -33.98 5.65 -4.12
CA SER A 122 -33.21 5.08 -5.22
C SER A 122 -31.73 5.09 -4.86
N ALA A 123 -31.03 3.99 -5.11
CA ALA A 123 -29.57 3.99 -4.99
C ALA A 123 -28.94 4.77 -6.15
N SER A 124 -28.04 5.69 -5.84
CA SER A 124 -27.16 6.34 -6.81
C SER A 124 -25.75 5.78 -6.68
N LYS A 125 -25.05 5.65 -7.81
CA LYS A 125 -23.72 5.04 -7.89
C LYS A 125 -22.74 6.05 -8.48
N GLN A 126 -21.70 6.38 -7.73
CA GLN A 126 -20.68 7.34 -8.14
C GLN A 126 -19.30 6.68 -8.18
N LEU A 127 -18.57 6.82 -9.28
CA LEU A 127 -17.16 6.41 -9.35
C LEU A 127 -16.33 7.34 -8.46
N ILE A 128 -15.67 6.76 -7.45
CA ILE A 128 -14.82 7.49 -6.49
C ILE A 128 -13.37 7.46 -6.93
N ALA A 129 -12.87 6.31 -7.35
CA ALA A 129 -11.48 6.15 -7.72
C ALA A 129 -11.29 5.08 -8.79
N THR A 130 -10.27 5.28 -9.63
CA THR A 130 -9.70 4.23 -10.47
C THR A 130 -8.23 4.10 -10.08
N VAL A 131 -7.87 2.95 -9.50
CA VAL A 131 -6.53 2.71 -8.96
C VAL A 131 -5.95 1.41 -9.50
N LEU A 132 -4.63 1.26 -9.40
CA LEU A 132 -4.00 -0.04 -9.60
C LEU A 132 -3.94 -0.77 -8.26
N GLY A 133 -4.41 -2.02 -8.23
CA GLY A 133 -4.40 -2.89 -7.07
C GLY A 133 -3.68 -4.21 -7.35
N LYS A 134 -3.35 -4.95 -6.28
CA LYS A 134 -2.61 -6.22 -6.32
C LYS A 134 -3.49 -7.27 -5.66
N PRO A 135 -4.07 -8.22 -6.41
CA PRO A 135 -4.84 -9.30 -5.83
C PRO A 135 -3.98 -10.07 -4.83
N LEU A 136 -4.49 -10.19 -3.60
CA LEU A 136 -3.93 -11.06 -2.58
C LEU A 136 -4.75 -12.35 -2.66
N PHE A 137 -4.27 -13.32 -3.43
CA PHE A 137 -5.00 -14.56 -3.69
C PHE A 137 -5.35 -15.24 -2.36
N THR A 138 -6.63 -15.33 -2.06
CA THR A 138 -7.21 -16.22 -1.04
C THR A 138 -7.95 -17.33 -1.78
N ASP A 139 -7.66 -18.57 -1.45
CA ASP A 139 -8.41 -19.72 -1.96
C ASP A 139 -9.91 -19.54 -1.67
N PRO A 140 -10.81 -19.92 -2.60
CA PRO A 140 -12.24 -19.81 -2.37
C PRO A 140 -12.64 -20.73 -1.20
N THR A 141 -13.26 -20.16 -0.17
CA THR A 141 -13.87 -20.93 0.92
C THR A 141 -15.14 -21.60 0.39
N ARG A 142 -15.19 -22.95 0.39
CA ARG A 142 -16.39 -23.72 0.03
C ARG A 142 -17.21 -24.00 1.28
N SER A 143 -18.47 -23.59 1.30
CA SER A 143 -19.46 -24.09 2.27
C SER A 143 -20.45 -24.99 1.52
N ASP A 144 -20.17 -26.30 1.50
CA ASP A 144 -21.20 -27.30 1.17
C ASP A 144 -22.05 -27.48 2.43
N THR A 145 -23.32 -27.11 2.38
CA THR A 145 -24.28 -27.56 3.40
C THR A 145 -25.61 -27.89 2.73
N ASP A 146 -25.82 -29.18 2.53
CA ASP A 146 -27.13 -29.83 2.59
C ASP A 146 -28.18 -29.41 1.54
N GLY A 147 -27.89 -29.67 0.26
CA GLY A 147 -28.90 -29.79 -0.81
C GLY A 147 -29.74 -28.54 -1.13
N LYS A 148 -29.33 -27.36 -0.64
CA LYS A 148 -29.89 -26.05 -1.01
C LYS A 148 -29.03 -25.41 -2.11
N PRO A 149 -29.58 -24.48 -2.92
CA PRO A 149 -28.80 -23.75 -3.93
C PRO A 149 -27.51 -23.22 -3.30
N ILE A 150 -26.37 -23.57 -3.87
CA ILE A 150 -25.07 -23.19 -3.32
C ILE A 150 -24.89 -21.69 -3.58
N GLU A 151 -25.09 -20.88 -2.53
CA GLU A 151 -24.64 -19.49 -2.52
C GLU A 151 -23.11 -19.50 -2.42
N PHE A 152 -22.41 -19.20 -3.51
CA PHE A 152 -20.96 -19.07 -3.46
C PHE A 152 -20.61 -17.68 -2.97
N LYS A 153 -20.04 -17.61 -1.77
CA LYS A 153 -19.47 -16.38 -1.22
C LYS A 153 -18.00 -16.28 -1.63
N VAL A 154 -17.73 -15.54 -2.71
CA VAL A 154 -16.35 -15.37 -3.20
C VAL A 154 -15.67 -14.25 -2.40
N ALA A 155 -15.03 -14.61 -1.29
CA ALA A 155 -14.19 -13.68 -0.53
C ALA A 155 -12.81 -13.54 -1.18
N LYS A 156 -12.41 -12.31 -1.49
CA LYS A 156 -11.11 -11.97 -2.07
C LYS A 156 -10.49 -10.81 -1.31
N LYS A 157 -9.16 -10.71 -1.41
CA LYS A 157 -8.40 -9.57 -0.90
C LYS A 157 -7.64 -8.87 -2.02
N ILE A 158 -7.51 -7.55 -1.91
CA ILE A 158 -6.70 -6.72 -2.81
C ILE A 158 -6.00 -5.66 -2.01
N ALA A 159 -4.72 -5.44 -2.31
CA ALA A 159 -3.99 -4.28 -1.82
C ALA A 159 -4.20 -3.11 -2.79
N VAL A 160 -4.49 -1.91 -2.26
CA VAL A 160 -4.64 -0.66 -3.04
C VAL A 160 -3.83 0.49 -2.39
N PRO A 161 -3.51 1.59 -3.09
CA PRO A 161 -2.74 2.70 -2.51
C PRO A 161 -3.33 3.23 -1.20
N LEU A 162 -2.48 3.63 -0.26
CA LEU A 162 -2.85 4.04 1.11
C LEU A 162 -3.83 5.24 1.15
N ASP A 163 -3.78 6.09 0.14
CA ASP A 163 -4.59 7.30 -0.03
C ASP A 163 -5.91 7.06 -0.78
N THR A 164 -6.22 5.80 -1.15
CA THR A 164 -7.46 5.45 -1.84
C THR A 164 -8.68 5.68 -0.94
N ASP A 165 -9.65 6.53 -1.35
CA ASP A 165 -10.90 6.75 -0.61
C ASP A 165 -11.90 5.59 -0.78
N ILE A 166 -11.53 4.41 -0.27
CA ILE A 166 -12.36 3.21 -0.23
C ILE A 166 -12.93 2.96 1.17
N ARG A 167 -14.19 2.53 1.25
CA ARG A 167 -14.92 2.36 2.50
C ARG A 167 -15.73 1.06 2.51
N LEU A 168 -16.05 0.59 3.71
CA LEU A 168 -17.05 -0.44 3.92
C LEU A 168 -18.35 -0.08 3.19
N GLY A 169 -18.89 -1.02 2.41
CA GLY A 169 -20.11 -0.82 1.62
C GLY A 169 -19.90 -0.17 0.25
N ASP A 170 -18.70 0.32 -0.07
CA ASP A 170 -18.37 0.67 -1.45
C ASP A 170 -18.32 -0.60 -2.32
N GLU A 171 -18.46 -0.43 -3.64
CA GLU A 171 -18.36 -1.51 -4.62
C GLU A 171 -17.04 -1.45 -5.37
N ILE A 172 -16.38 -2.61 -5.49
CA ILE A 172 -15.23 -2.81 -6.36
C ILE A 172 -15.69 -3.47 -7.65
N HIS A 173 -15.33 -2.87 -8.79
CA HIS A 173 -15.38 -3.54 -10.08
C HIS A 173 -14.00 -4.05 -10.44
N LEU A 174 -13.90 -5.36 -10.64
CA LEU A 174 -12.65 -6.06 -10.90
C LEU A 174 -12.90 -7.24 -11.84
N GLY A 175 -12.15 -7.30 -12.96
CA GLY A 175 -12.27 -8.41 -13.92
C GLY A 175 -13.69 -8.61 -14.46
N GLY A 176 -14.44 -7.52 -14.67
CA GLY A 176 -15.82 -7.55 -15.17
C GLY A 176 -16.87 -7.98 -14.14
N ARG A 177 -16.50 -8.20 -12.87
CA ARG A 177 -17.41 -8.54 -11.78
C ARG A 177 -17.51 -7.40 -10.77
N GLN A 178 -18.63 -7.37 -10.06
CA GLN A 178 -18.90 -6.42 -8.99
C GLN A 178 -18.78 -7.14 -7.65
N TYR A 179 -18.17 -6.47 -6.68
CA TYR A 179 -17.93 -6.98 -5.35
C TYR A 179 -18.23 -5.91 -4.31
N LEU A 180 -18.78 -6.29 -3.17
CA LEU A 180 -19.03 -5.41 -2.04
C LEU A 180 -17.83 -5.42 -1.10
N VAL A 181 -17.33 -4.23 -0.73
CA VAL A 181 -16.26 -4.08 0.25
C VAL A 181 -16.78 -4.43 1.64
N LYS A 182 -16.08 -5.33 2.33
CA LYS A 182 -16.41 -5.80 3.69
C LYS A 182 -15.44 -5.38 4.76
N GLU A 183 -14.22 -5.07 4.37
CA GLU A 183 -13.20 -4.64 5.31
C GLU A 183 -12.16 -3.81 4.57
N VAL A 184 -11.68 -2.76 5.24
CA VAL A 184 -10.56 -1.95 4.77
C VAL A 184 -9.62 -1.79 5.95
N VAL A 185 -8.43 -2.37 5.83
CA VAL A 185 -7.40 -2.34 6.87
C VAL A 185 -6.23 -1.51 6.36
N SER A 186 -5.83 -0.49 7.13
CA SER A 186 -4.61 0.25 6.83
C SER A 186 -3.40 -0.59 7.18
N CYS A 187 -2.56 -0.89 6.19
CA CYS A 187 -1.22 -1.42 6.38
C CYS A 187 -0.20 -0.29 6.19
N ARG A 188 1.07 -0.55 6.49
CA ARG A 188 2.13 0.47 6.42
C ARG A 188 2.23 1.18 5.05
N HIS A 189 1.98 0.48 3.95
CA HIS A 189 2.19 1.03 2.58
C HIS A 189 0.96 1.05 1.69
N TRP A 190 -0.09 0.32 2.06
CA TRP A 190 -1.28 0.11 1.24
C TRP A 190 -2.48 -0.16 2.15
N LEU A 191 -3.67 -0.10 1.58
CA LEU A 191 -4.89 -0.61 2.22
C LEU A 191 -5.09 -2.06 1.79
N ASP A 192 -5.24 -2.95 2.77
CA ASP A 192 -5.73 -4.31 2.56
C ASP A 192 -7.26 -4.28 2.53
N VAL A 193 -7.85 -4.62 1.39
CA VAL A 193 -9.30 -4.55 1.19
C VAL A 193 -9.85 -5.96 1.00
N SER A 194 -10.73 -6.37 1.92
CA SER A 194 -11.51 -7.60 1.80
C SER A 194 -12.84 -7.28 1.12
N PHE A 195 -13.20 -8.04 0.09
CA PHE A 195 -14.45 -7.85 -0.66
C PHE A 195 -15.07 -9.19 -1.05
N GLU A 196 -16.38 -9.19 -1.24
CA GLU A 196 -17.14 -10.38 -1.58
C GLU A 196 -18.17 -10.14 -2.67
N ALA A 197 -18.50 -11.20 -3.41
CA ALA A 197 -19.67 -11.23 -4.28
C ALA A 197 -20.52 -12.43 -3.88
N GLU A 198 -21.84 -12.21 -3.82
CA GLU A 198 -22.81 -13.30 -3.81
C GLU A 198 -22.95 -13.80 -5.24
N VAL A 199 -22.69 -15.09 -5.46
CA VAL A 199 -22.99 -15.77 -6.72
C VAL A 199 -24.12 -16.74 -6.46
N LEU A 200 -25.30 -16.44 -6.98
CA LEU A 200 -26.41 -17.37 -7.09
C LEU A 200 -26.06 -18.39 -8.18
N GLY A 201 -25.61 -19.57 -7.80
CA GLY A 201 -25.48 -20.71 -8.72
C GLY A 201 -26.83 -21.40 -8.92
N HIS A 202 -27.17 -21.73 -10.16
CA HIS A 202 -28.08 -22.84 -10.43
C HIS A 202 -27.24 -24.10 -10.60
N ASP A 203 -27.47 -25.09 -9.74
CA ASP A 203 -26.97 -26.44 -9.98
C ASP A 203 -27.67 -26.97 -11.24
N HIS A 204 -26.90 -27.13 -12.31
CA HIS A 204 -27.21 -28.10 -13.34
C HIS A 204 -26.44 -29.37 -12.98
N HIS A 205 -27.03 -30.23 -12.13
CA HIS A 205 -27.22 -31.67 -12.36
C HIS A 205 -27.57 -32.41 -11.07
#